data_AF-A0A5B8YK56-F1
#
_entry.id   AF-A0A5B8YK56-F1
#
_cell.length_a   1.000
_cell.length_b   1.000
_cell.length_c   1.000
_cell.angle_alpha   90.00
_cell.angle_beta   90.00
_cell.angle_gamma   90.00
#
_symmetry.space_group_name_H-M   'P 1'
#
loop_
_entity.id
_entity.type
_entity.pdbx_description
1 polymer ?
#
loop_
_entity_poly.entity_id
_entity_poly.type
_entity_poly.pdbx_seq_one_letter_code
_entity_poly.pdbx_strand_id
1 'polypeptide(L)'
;MKKYLLSSVIALLFVSCEKDPVPGDTVEVAVPVTLTIADFRASVAVNDPKNVEESGKIYTYKNYIFINDINKGVLVLENSNYNPIKKKFLKIPGNTDIAIKDEILYANSGRDLVTFDISDINNIKVMERLEDVFDDYHPPMPAGAAYADYSGVRFGEDIIVGYTLETRPKPEDSFLFDRGGWVSNSANESSTTGTGGSMARFNIAGDYLYTVSPYTLNVFDIGNSINLQKLRSESVGWQIETIFNKEGFLYLGSAVGMYIYSIEDPSTPLFMSHVQHVMGCDPVVVDGDIAYVTIRGGNECGQNNNQLEIIDVKDKANPQLLKIYQMDSPYGLGIHKDKLFVCEGPSGLKVYNTANTPELVLTDHFEDVNAYDVIPGESVLIMIGENKLRQYSYKSAEITLISTFEL
;
A
#
# COMPACT_ATOMS: atom_id res chain seq x y z
N MET A 1 -33.15 4.39 91.98
CA MET A 1 -33.94 5.06 90.91
C MET A 1 -32.99 5.73 89.93
N LYS A 2 -33.42 5.92 88.66
CA LYS A 2 -32.68 6.55 87.55
C LYS A 2 -31.42 5.78 87.09
N LYS A 3 -31.06 5.79 85.80
CA LYS A 3 -31.88 5.70 84.56
C LYS A 3 -30.89 5.36 83.44
N TYR A 4 -31.18 4.34 82.62
CA TYR A 4 -30.34 4.06 81.45
C TYR A 4 -30.53 5.15 80.39
N LEU A 5 -29.44 5.50 79.68
CA LEU A 5 -29.51 6.21 78.41
C LEU A 5 -28.53 5.56 77.44
N LEU A 6 -29.08 4.79 76.51
CA LEU A 6 -28.33 4.08 75.47
C LEU A 6 -28.06 5.06 74.33
N SER A 7 -26.81 5.47 74.14
CA SER A 7 -26.44 6.32 72.99
C SER A 7 -26.11 5.43 71.79
N SER A 8 -27.00 5.41 70.80
CA SER A 8 -26.83 4.60 69.58
C SER A 8 -25.95 5.35 68.58
N VAL A 9 -24.71 4.87 68.40
CA VAL A 9 -23.81 5.39 67.36
C VAL A 9 -24.14 4.71 66.04
N ILE A 10 -24.91 5.40 65.19
CA ILE A 10 -25.19 4.95 63.83
C ILE A 10 -23.93 5.20 62.99
N ALA A 11 -23.19 4.13 62.72
CA ALA A 11 -22.08 4.16 61.77
C ALA A 11 -22.64 4.20 60.34
N LEU A 12 -22.64 5.38 59.72
CA LEU A 12 -22.91 5.54 58.29
C LEU A 12 -21.74 4.97 57.49
N LEU A 13 -21.85 3.69 57.12
CA LEU A 13 -20.98 3.06 56.15
C LEU A 13 -21.28 3.67 54.76
N PHE A 14 -20.44 4.60 54.34
CA PHE A 14 -20.39 5.06 52.95
C PHE A 14 -19.86 3.91 52.08
N VAL A 15 -20.76 3.05 51.61
CA VAL A 15 -20.47 2.07 50.57
C VAL A 15 -20.28 2.85 49.27
N SER A 16 -19.03 3.16 48.94
CA SER A 16 -18.67 3.63 47.61
C SER A 16 -18.81 2.45 46.65
N CYS A 17 -19.98 2.32 46.03
CA CYS A 17 -20.13 1.49 44.84
C CYS A 17 -19.41 2.19 43.69
N GLU A 18 -18.10 1.93 43.55
CA GLU A 18 -17.53 1.81 42.21
C GLU A 18 -18.37 0.74 41.51
N LYS A 19 -19.17 1.16 40.52
CA LYS A 19 -19.85 0.21 39.65
C LYS A 19 -18.78 -0.35 38.72
N ASP A 20 -18.55 -1.65 38.76
CA ASP A 20 -17.92 -2.34 37.64
C ASP A 20 -18.70 -1.98 36.36
N PRO A 21 -18.02 -1.53 35.29
CA PRO A 21 -18.70 -1.06 34.08
C PRO A 21 -19.54 -2.19 33.46
N VAL A 22 -20.81 -1.89 33.14
CA VAL A 22 -21.72 -2.87 32.58
C VAL A 22 -21.30 -3.17 31.13
N PRO A 23 -21.35 -4.44 30.67
CA PRO A 23 -21.05 -4.77 29.27
C PRO A 23 -21.95 -3.98 28.30
N GLY A 24 -21.38 -2.94 27.68
CA GLY A 24 -22.07 -1.95 26.83
C GLY A 24 -21.73 -0.49 27.13
N ASP A 25 -21.17 -0.17 28.30
CA ASP A 25 -20.86 1.21 28.72
C ASP A 25 -19.45 1.71 28.31
N THR A 26 -18.68 0.89 27.58
CA THR A 26 -17.31 1.23 27.11
C THR A 26 -17.19 1.25 25.60
N VAL A 27 -16.17 1.94 25.10
CA VAL A 27 -15.77 2.04 23.69
C VAL A 27 -14.25 1.94 23.56
N GLU A 28 -13.77 1.39 22.45
CA GLU A 28 -12.34 1.46 22.12
C GLU A 28 -12.01 2.85 21.55
N VAL A 29 -10.93 3.45 22.03
CA VAL A 29 -10.46 4.78 21.63
C VAL A 29 -9.05 4.69 21.10
N ALA A 30 -8.81 5.25 19.92
CA ALA A 30 -7.49 5.29 19.31
C ALA A 30 -6.67 6.45 19.87
N VAL A 31 -5.63 6.16 20.65
CA VAL A 31 -4.70 7.14 21.19
C VAL A 31 -3.48 7.22 20.26
N PRO A 32 -3.19 8.39 19.64
CA PRO A 32 -2.06 8.52 18.73
C PRO A 32 -0.72 8.27 19.41
N VAL A 33 0.10 7.41 18.82
CA VAL A 33 1.52 7.25 19.16
C VAL A 33 2.30 8.27 18.34
N THR A 34 3.00 9.18 19.00
CA THR A 34 3.77 10.25 18.35
C THR A 34 5.28 10.09 18.52
N LEU A 35 6.02 10.66 17.58
CA LEU A 35 7.44 11.01 17.71
C LEU A 35 7.60 12.50 17.36
N THR A 36 8.61 13.18 17.90
CA THR A 36 8.98 14.51 17.36
C THR A 36 9.49 14.35 15.93
N ILE A 37 9.42 15.41 15.12
CA ILE A 37 9.99 15.38 13.75
C ILE A 37 11.46 14.92 13.76
N ALA A 38 12.25 15.35 14.76
CA ALA A 38 13.64 14.94 14.91
C ALA A 38 13.79 13.44 15.24
N ASP A 39 13.02 12.94 16.22
CA ASP A 39 13.06 11.52 16.61
C ASP A 39 12.56 10.62 15.48
N PHE A 40 11.49 11.02 14.78
CA PHE A 40 10.97 10.33 13.61
C PHE A 40 12.06 10.15 12.55
N ARG A 41 12.73 11.25 12.16
CA ARG A 41 13.79 11.26 11.15
C ARG A 41 15.03 10.47 11.57
N ALA A 42 15.41 10.56 12.85
CA ALA A 42 16.51 9.80 13.44
C ALA A 42 16.19 8.30 13.64
N SER A 43 14.91 7.91 13.57
CA SER A 43 14.50 6.53 13.84
C SER A 43 14.59 5.57 12.64
N VAL A 44 14.95 6.08 11.45
CA VAL A 44 15.28 5.27 10.27
C VAL A 44 16.58 4.51 10.49
N ALA A 45 16.56 3.19 10.30
CA ALA A 45 17.70 2.32 10.61
C ALA A 45 17.73 1.05 9.75
N VAL A 46 18.92 0.47 9.58
CA VAL A 46 19.12 -0.86 8.98
C VAL A 46 19.28 -1.88 10.12
N ASN A 47 18.25 -2.68 10.34
CA ASN A 47 18.19 -3.66 11.42
C ASN A 47 18.39 -5.09 10.90
N ASP A 48 18.67 -6.01 11.82
CA ASP A 48 18.56 -7.44 11.55
C ASP A 48 17.09 -7.83 11.26
N PRO A 49 16.85 -8.89 10.47
CA PRO A 49 15.52 -9.21 9.98
C PRO A 49 14.56 -9.62 11.10
N LYS A 50 13.35 -9.07 11.05
CA LYS A 50 12.19 -9.50 11.84
C LYS A 50 11.11 -10.12 10.95
N ASN A 51 10.00 -10.56 11.56
CA ASN A 51 8.80 -10.90 10.82
C ASN A 51 8.02 -9.63 10.42
N VAL A 52 7.36 -9.68 9.26
CA VAL A 52 6.29 -8.77 8.87
C VAL A 52 5.09 -9.01 9.79
N GLU A 53 4.51 -7.92 10.29
CA GLU A 53 3.28 -7.96 11.09
C GLU A 53 2.06 -7.75 10.19
N GLU A 54 2.18 -6.88 9.18
CA GLU A 54 1.12 -6.58 8.21
C GLU A 54 1.74 -6.35 6.82
N SER A 55 1.59 -7.33 5.90
CA SER A 55 2.22 -7.27 4.57
C SER A 55 1.50 -6.32 3.62
N GLY A 56 2.18 -5.25 3.22
CA GLY A 56 1.79 -4.33 2.14
C GLY A 56 2.46 -4.67 0.81
N LYS A 57 3.05 -3.67 0.16
CA LYS A 57 3.77 -3.78 -1.13
C LYS A 57 4.75 -4.95 -1.21
N ILE A 58 4.80 -5.60 -2.36
CA ILE A 58 5.96 -6.36 -2.83
C ILE A 58 6.76 -5.61 -3.90
N TYR A 59 8.07 -5.85 -3.89
CA TYR A 59 9.03 -5.40 -4.90
C TYR A 59 10.07 -6.50 -5.11
N THR A 60 10.62 -6.61 -6.31
CA THR A 60 11.66 -7.58 -6.67
C THR A 60 12.82 -6.85 -7.33
N TYR A 61 14.05 -7.22 -7.02
CA TYR A 61 15.23 -6.66 -7.69
C TYR A 61 16.36 -7.68 -7.69
N LYS A 62 16.84 -8.06 -8.89
CA LYS A 62 17.80 -9.16 -9.09
C LYS A 62 17.27 -10.44 -8.43
N ASN A 63 17.97 -10.98 -7.44
CA ASN A 63 17.56 -12.18 -6.68
C ASN A 63 16.86 -11.85 -5.35
N TYR A 64 16.51 -10.59 -5.10
CA TYR A 64 15.95 -10.13 -3.83
C TYR A 64 14.48 -9.78 -3.95
N ILE A 65 13.73 -9.99 -2.86
CA ILE A 65 12.35 -9.56 -2.70
C ILE A 65 12.27 -8.63 -1.49
N PHE A 66 11.62 -7.50 -1.67
CA PHE A 66 11.42 -6.47 -0.67
C PHE A 66 9.93 -6.41 -0.35
N ILE A 67 9.58 -6.41 0.93
CA ILE A 67 8.20 -6.53 1.38
C ILE A 67 7.94 -5.45 2.42
N ASN A 68 7.00 -4.55 2.14
CA ASN A 68 6.58 -3.51 3.07
C ASN A 68 5.84 -4.15 4.25
N ASP A 69 6.28 -3.80 5.45
CA ASP A 69 5.58 -4.02 6.71
C ASP A 69 4.94 -2.68 7.06
N ILE A 70 3.60 -2.60 6.92
CA ILE A 70 2.89 -1.33 6.73
C ILE A 70 3.21 -0.33 7.85
N ASN A 71 3.60 0.88 7.46
CA ASN A 71 4.05 2.00 8.30
C ASN A 71 5.31 1.77 9.15
N LYS A 72 5.95 0.60 9.06
CA LYS A 72 7.08 0.18 9.91
C LYS A 72 8.40 0.05 9.13
N GLY A 73 8.33 -0.33 7.86
CA GLY A 73 9.51 -0.44 7.00
C GLY A 73 9.44 -1.55 5.97
N VAL A 74 10.60 -2.13 5.64
CA VAL A 74 10.76 -3.11 4.56
C VAL A 74 11.58 -4.32 5.02
N LEU A 75 11.01 -5.51 4.93
CA LEU A 75 11.74 -6.78 5.04
C LEU A 75 12.46 -7.08 3.72
N VAL A 76 13.77 -7.33 3.79
CA VAL A 76 14.60 -7.73 2.65
C VAL A 76 14.81 -9.25 2.69
N LEU A 77 14.37 -9.94 1.65
CA LEU A 77 14.57 -11.38 1.43
C LEU A 77 15.57 -11.61 0.30
N GLU A 78 16.52 -12.52 0.50
CA GLU A 78 17.24 -13.17 -0.60
C GLU A 78 16.42 -14.37 -1.09
N ASN A 79 16.18 -14.48 -2.40
CA ASN A 79 15.35 -15.52 -3.01
C ASN A 79 16.12 -16.35 -4.07
N SER A 80 17.41 -16.56 -3.84
CA SER A 80 18.26 -17.44 -4.64
C SER A 80 17.63 -18.84 -4.76
N ASN A 81 17.40 -19.31 -5.99
CA ASN A 81 16.75 -20.61 -6.31
C ASN A 81 15.34 -20.81 -5.73
N TYR A 82 14.54 -19.74 -5.61
CA TYR A 82 13.15 -19.79 -5.10
C TYR A 82 13.05 -20.25 -3.63
N ASN A 83 14.12 -20.07 -2.85
CA ASN A 83 14.15 -20.36 -1.42
C ASN A 83 14.37 -19.03 -0.65
N PRO A 84 13.31 -18.38 -0.14
CA PRO A 84 13.45 -17.10 0.54
C PRO A 84 14.21 -17.21 1.87
N ILE A 85 15.11 -16.25 2.13
CA ILE A 85 15.90 -16.13 3.36
C ILE A 85 15.85 -14.67 3.82
N LYS A 86 15.44 -14.42 5.06
CA LYS A 86 15.38 -13.06 5.61
C LYS A 86 16.81 -12.52 5.82
N LYS A 87 17.12 -11.33 5.28
CA LYS A 87 18.48 -10.74 5.28
C LYS A 87 18.61 -9.52 6.20
N LYS A 88 17.71 -8.56 6.07
CA LYS A 88 17.67 -7.29 6.83
C LYS A 88 16.25 -6.79 6.95
N PHE A 89 16.00 -5.92 7.93
CA PHE A 89 14.79 -5.10 8.00
C PHE A 89 15.19 -3.63 7.94
N LEU A 90 14.78 -2.92 6.89
CA LEU A 90 14.92 -1.47 6.81
C LEU A 90 13.79 -0.89 7.66
N LYS A 91 14.09 -0.38 8.85
CA LYS A 91 13.12 0.35 9.65
C LYS A 91 12.93 1.73 9.03
N ILE A 92 11.72 2.00 8.58
CA ILE A 92 11.35 3.27 7.93
C ILE A 92 9.95 3.63 8.44
N PRO A 93 9.81 4.60 9.37
CA PRO A 93 8.52 4.94 9.96
C PRO A 93 7.65 5.67 8.93
N GLY A 94 6.35 5.36 8.91
CA GLY A 94 5.44 5.86 7.89
C GLY A 94 5.83 5.41 6.48
N ASN A 95 6.54 4.27 6.34
CA ASN A 95 6.83 3.70 5.05
C ASN A 95 5.66 2.88 4.52
N THR A 96 5.29 3.20 3.30
CA THR A 96 4.30 2.51 2.50
C THR A 96 4.97 2.05 1.21
N ASP A 97 5.72 2.95 0.55
CA ASP A 97 6.29 2.85 -0.80
C ASP A 97 7.78 2.56 -0.86
N ILE A 98 8.19 1.82 -1.90
CA ILE A 98 9.57 1.77 -2.39
C ILE A 98 9.64 1.74 -3.92
N ALA A 99 10.77 2.19 -4.46
CA ALA A 99 11.26 1.84 -5.79
C ALA A 99 12.77 1.59 -5.81
N ILE A 100 13.32 0.91 -6.83
CA ILE A 100 14.74 0.52 -6.88
C ILE A 100 15.34 0.69 -8.29
N LYS A 101 16.40 1.51 -8.39
CA LYS A 101 17.24 1.70 -9.60
C LYS A 101 18.71 1.70 -9.20
N ASP A 102 19.56 1.06 -10.02
CA ASP A 102 21.03 1.11 -9.93
C ASP A 102 21.60 0.89 -8.51
N GLU A 103 21.08 -0.13 -7.82
CA GLU A 103 21.46 -0.50 -6.44
C GLU A 103 21.15 0.57 -5.37
N ILE A 104 20.29 1.53 -5.71
CA ILE A 104 19.68 2.47 -4.77
C ILE A 104 18.20 2.13 -4.60
N LEU A 105 17.77 1.97 -3.35
CA LEU A 105 16.37 1.87 -2.95
C LEU A 105 15.87 3.25 -2.49
N TYR A 106 14.76 3.70 -3.05
CA TYR A 106 14.05 4.94 -2.76
C TYR A 106 12.79 4.61 -1.98
N ALA A 107 12.52 5.27 -0.85
CA ALA A 107 11.40 4.93 0.03
C ALA A 107 10.76 6.17 0.66
N ASN A 108 9.43 6.21 0.80
CA ASN A 108 8.82 7.23 1.65
C ASN A 108 9.04 6.93 3.14
N SER A 109 9.10 7.98 3.94
CA SER A 109 9.07 7.94 5.39
C SER A 109 8.13 9.06 5.84
N GLY A 110 6.82 8.79 5.80
CA GLY A 110 5.80 9.84 5.89
C GLY A 110 5.97 10.87 4.78
N ARG A 111 6.13 12.14 5.16
CA ARG A 111 6.34 13.30 4.26
C ARG A 111 7.74 13.38 3.61
N ASP A 112 8.69 12.54 4.01
CA ASP A 112 10.07 12.56 3.52
C ASP A 112 10.35 11.44 2.50
N LEU A 113 11.32 11.65 1.61
CA LEU A 113 11.91 10.63 0.74
C LEU A 113 13.31 10.27 1.24
N VAL A 114 13.55 9.00 1.59
CA VAL A 114 14.85 8.48 2.03
C VAL A 114 15.40 7.47 1.02
N THR A 115 16.72 7.49 0.85
CA THR A 115 17.44 6.56 -0.05
C THR A 115 18.40 5.65 0.69
N PHE A 116 18.61 4.45 0.15
CA PHE A 116 19.49 3.42 0.68
C PHE A 116 20.40 2.85 -0.41
N ASP A 117 21.70 2.80 -0.14
CA ASP A 117 22.66 2.01 -0.92
C ASP A 117 22.49 0.53 -0.54
N ILE A 118 22.03 -0.27 -1.50
CA ILE A 118 21.78 -1.71 -1.37
C ILE A 118 22.74 -2.57 -2.22
N SER A 119 23.87 -2.00 -2.68
CA SER A 119 24.90 -2.71 -3.47
C SER A 119 25.48 -3.93 -2.75
N ASP A 120 25.60 -3.86 -1.42
CA ASP A 120 25.77 -5.02 -0.54
C ASP A 120 24.58 -5.11 0.44
N ILE A 121 23.69 -6.07 0.20
CA ILE A 121 22.50 -6.35 1.03
C ILE A 121 22.86 -6.74 2.48
N ASN A 122 24.10 -7.14 2.76
CA ASN A 122 24.57 -7.42 4.12
C ASN A 122 25.04 -6.14 4.85
N ASN A 123 25.32 -5.06 4.11
CA ASN A 123 25.92 -3.79 4.57
C ASN A 123 25.21 -2.57 3.95
N ILE A 124 23.86 -2.61 3.94
CA ILE A 124 22.99 -1.55 3.44
C ILE A 124 23.24 -0.25 4.23
N LYS A 125 23.26 0.89 3.56
CA LYS A 125 23.49 2.22 4.18
C LYS A 125 22.35 3.17 3.85
N VAL A 126 21.94 3.99 4.82
CA VAL A 126 21.12 5.19 4.54
C VAL A 126 22.01 6.20 3.81
N MET A 127 21.51 6.81 2.74
CA MET A 127 22.27 7.70 1.86
C MET A 127 21.82 9.15 2.01
N GLU A 128 20.63 9.49 1.51
CA GLU A 128 20.07 10.85 1.50
C GLU A 128 18.65 10.87 2.07
N ARG A 129 18.23 12.03 2.60
CA ARG A 129 16.84 12.34 2.96
C ARG A 129 16.47 13.66 2.30
N LEU A 130 15.48 13.65 1.41
CA LEU A 130 14.74 14.87 1.09
C LEU A 130 13.60 15.00 2.09
N GLU A 131 13.64 16.08 2.86
CA GLU A 131 12.62 16.42 3.83
C GLU A 131 11.42 17.08 3.14
N ASP A 132 10.20 16.83 3.65
CA ASP A 132 8.99 17.58 3.30
C ASP A 132 8.60 17.55 1.80
N VAL A 133 8.91 16.45 1.11
CA VAL A 133 8.67 16.30 -0.35
C VAL A 133 7.36 15.60 -0.71
N PHE A 134 6.65 15.01 0.24
CA PHE A 134 5.31 14.45 0.07
C PHE A 134 4.28 15.16 0.95
N ASP A 135 2.99 14.93 0.66
CA ASP A 135 1.89 15.40 1.51
C ASP A 135 1.97 14.77 2.92
N ASP A 136 1.33 15.41 3.91
CA ASP A 136 1.31 14.95 5.30
C ASP A 136 0.51 13.64 5.49
N TYR A 137 1.18 12.50 5.29
CA TYR A 137 0.61 11.19 5.57
C TYR A 137 0.33 11.01 7.07
N HIS A 138 -0.93 10.69 7.38
CA HIS A 138 -1.39 10.32 8.71
C HIS A 138 -1.84 8.85 8.66
N PRO A 139 -1.36 7.97 9.57
CA PRO A 139 -1.86 6.60 9.64
C PRO A 139 -3.38 6.55 9.90
N PRO A 140 -4.10 5.54 9.38
CA PRO A 140 -5.52 5.34 9.69
C PRO A 140 -5.78 5.13 11.18
N MET A 141 -6.94 5.58 11.63
CA MET A 141 -7.52 5.12 12.88
C MET A 141 -7.75 3.60 12.80
N PRO A 142 -7.36 2.79 13.80
CA PRO A 142 -7.55 1.34 13.75
C PRO A 142 -9.04 0.96 13.69
N ALA A 143 -9.35 -0.07 12.90
CA ALA A 143 -10.70 -0.60 12.77
C ALA A 143 -11.26 -1.03 14.13
N GLY A 144 -12.50 -0.63 14.43
CA GLY A 144 -13.17 -0.91 15.71
C GLY A 144 -13.03 0.19 16.77
N ALA A 145 -12.12 1.17 16.60
CA ALA A 145 -12.13 2.37 17.43
C ALA A 145 -13.37 3.24 17.14
N ALA A 146 -13.99 3.77 18.19
CA ALA A 146 -15.16 4.65 18.06
C ALA A 146 -14.78 6.10 17.73
N TYR A 147 -13.59 6.54 18.14
CA TYR A 147 -12.96 7.82 17.80
C TYR A 147 -11.47 7.79 18.14
N ALA A 148 -10.73 8.81 17.69
CA ALA A 148 -9.34 9.03 18.07
C ALA A 148 -9.18 10.25 18.99
N ASP A 149 -8.37 10.13 20.04
CA ASP A 149 -8.11 11.19 21.03
C ASP A 149 -6.79 11.91 20.77
N TYR A 150 -6.85 13.02 20.04
CA TYR A 150 -5.70 13.85 19.70
C TYR A 150 -5.28 14.83 20.82
N SER A 151 -5.84 14.77 22.02
CA SER A 151 -5.56 15.75 23.09
C SER A 151 -4.10 15.79 23.55
N GLY A 152 -3.34 14.72 23.31
CA GLY A 152 -1.89 14.65 23.56
C GLY A 152 -0.98 15.05 22.39
N VAL A 153 -1.51 15.38 21.21
CA VAL A 153 -0.72 15.60 19.99
C VAL A 153 -0.34 17.06 19.80
N ARG A 154 0.96 17.36 19.66
CA ARG A 154 1.45 18.69 19.29
C ARG A 154 1.52 18.84 17.78
N PHE A 155 0.39 19.17 17.17
CA PHE A 155 0.29 19.39 15.72
C PHE A 155 1.37 20.38 15.22
N GLY A 156 2.22 19.93 14.29
CA GLY A 156 3.35 20.70 13.75
C GLY A 156 4.70 20.50 14.46
N GLU A 157 4.73 19.85 15.63
CA GLU A 157 5.96 19.43 16.31
C GLU A 157 6.12 17.89 16.32
N ASP A 158 4.99 17.18 16.39
CA ASP A 158 4.88 15.72 16.47
C ASP A 158 4.33 15.12 15.17
N ILE A 159 4.87 13.96 14.79
CA ILE A 159 4.36 13.09 13.72
C ILE A 159 3.66 11.88 14.36
N ILE A 160 2.44 11.56 13.93
CA ILE A 160 1.71 10.36 14.34
C ILE A 160 2.28 9.15 13.59
N VAL A 161 2.80 8.16 14.32
CA VAL A 161 3.41 6.94 13.75
C VAL A 161 2.52 5.70 13.90
N GLY A 162 1.35 5.84 14.53
CA GLY A 162 0.36 4.79 14.73
C GLY A 162 -0.60 5.16 15.86
N TYR A 163 -1.37 4.19 16.36
CA TYR A 163 -2.26 4.37 17.51
C TYR A 163 -2.20 3.15 18.42
N THR A 164 -2.41 3.36 19.72
CA THR A 164 -2.79 2.31 20.67
C THR A 164 -4.28 2.37 20.93
N LEU A 165 -4.93 1.21 21.09
CA LEU A 165 -6.32 1.15 21.52
C LEU A 165 -6.41 1.19 23.06
N GLU A 166 -7.30 2.02 23.58
CA GLU A 166 -7.69 2.05 24.99
C GLU A 166 -9.20 1.87 25.14
N THR A 167 -9.62 0.87 25.92
CA THR A 167 -11.00 0.73 26.38
C THR A 167 -11.33 1.85 27.36
N ARG A 168 -12.21 2.78 26.98
CA ARG A 168 -12.64 3.92 27.80
C ARG A 168 -14.15 3.93 28.03
N PRO A 169 -14.67 4.57 29.10
CA PRO A 169 -16.10 4.79 29.26
C PRO A 169 -16.68 5.59 28.09
N LYS A 170 -17.89 5.24 27.66
CA LYS A 170 -18.59 5.94 26.59
C LYS A 170 -18.95 7.37 27.04
N PRO A 171 -18.64 8.43 26.25
CA PRO A 171 -19.03 9.80 26.60
C PRO A 171 -20.55 9.97 26.68
N GLU A 172 -21.05 10.69 27.70
CA GLU A 172 -22.50 10.96 27.85
C GLU A 172 -23.05 11.83 26.72
N ASP A 173 -22.27 12.81 26.24
CA ASP A 173 -22.52 13.59 25.02
C ASP A 173 -21.49 13.22 23.93
N SER A 174 -21.87 12.33 23.00
CA SER A 174 -21.03 11.96 21.86
C SER A 174 -21.61 12.43 20.53
N PHE A 175 -21.32 13.66 20.12
CA PHE A 175 -21.44 14.07 18.71
C PHE A 175 -20.33 13.39 17.90
N LEU A 176 -20.66 12.24 17.30
CA LEU A 176 -19.75 11.46 16.47
C LEU A 176 -19.46 12.22 15.16
N PHE A 177 -18.35 12.96 15.14
CA PHE A 177 -17.79 13.50 13.89
C PHE A 177 -17.05 12.39 13.13
N ASP A 178 -17.80 11.66 12.31
CA ASP A 178 -17.20 10.88 11.24
C ASP A 178 -16.50 11.82 10.25
N ARG A 179 -15.19 11.69 10.17
CA ARG A 179 -14.33 12.26 9.13
C ARG A 179 -13.32 11.18 8.73
N GLY A 180 -13.75 10.29 7.83
CA GLY A 180 -12.91 9.24 7.25
C GLY A 180 -11.49 9.72 6.90
N GLY A 181 -10.50 9.02 7.44
CA GLY A 181 -9.08 9.24 7.17
C GLY A 181 -8.62 8.34 6.03
N TRP A 182 -8.06 8.93 4.98
CA TRP A 182 -7.72 8.24 3.73
C TRP A 182 -6.39 7.47 3.84
N VAL A 183 -6.37 6.24 3.32
CA VAL A 183 -5.21 5.32 3.32
C VAL A 183 -4.87 4.89 1.90
N SER A 184 -3.61 4.51 1.59
CA SER A 184 -3.22 4.20 0.20
C SER A 184 -1.97 3.27 0.07
N ASN A 185 -2.03 2.13 -0.66
CA ASN A 185 -0.92 1.20 -1.11
C ASN A 185 -1.17 0.72 -2.58
N SER A 186 -0.32 0.12 -3.46
CA SER A 186 0.91 -0.74 -3.47
C SER A 186 1.95 -0.40 -4.63
N ALA A 187 2.55 -1.34 -5.41
CA ALA A 187 3.86 -1.17 -6.11
C ALA A 187 3.89 -1.32 -7.68
N ASN A 188 5.02 -0.99 -8.37
CA ASN A 188 5.10 -0.85 -9.86
C ASN A 188 5.25 -2.17 -10.67
N GLU A 189 6.21 -2.55 -11.52
CA GLU A 189 7.25 -1.95 -12.42
C GLU A 189 7.38 -2.98 -13.61
N SER A 190 8.40 -3.23 -14.46
CA SER A 190 9.80 -2.82 -14.77
C SER A 190 10.04 -3.09 -16.29
N SER A 191 11.18 -2.92 -17.02
CA SER A 191 12.58 -2.48 -16.81
C SER A 191 13.56 -3.39 -16.03
N THR A 192 14.86 -3.04 -15.97
CA THR A 192 15.90 -3.71 -15.11
C THR A 192 16.30 -2.90 -13.88
N THR A 193 15.58 -1.80 -13.66
CA THR A 193 15.04 -1.43 -12.34
C THR A 193 14.17 -2.59 -11.78
N GLY A 194 13.65 -2.50 -10.56
CA GLY A 194 13.02 -3.65 -9.89
C GLY A 194 11.50 -3.77 -10.12
N THR A 195 10.98 -4.94 -10.51
CA THR A 195 9.54 -5.14 -10.69
C THR A 195 8.80 -5.04 -9.36
N GLY A 196 7.89 -4.07 -9.23
CA GLY A 196 6.94 -3.95 -8.13
C GLY A 196 5.64 -4.75 -8.37
N GLY A 197 4.78 -4.81 -7.36
CA GLY A 197 3.45 -5.43 -7.42
C GLY A 197 2.31 -4.44 -7.62
N SER A 198 1.87 -4.36 -8.88
CA SER A 198 0.63 -3.82 -9.46
C SER A 198 -0.01 -2.51 -8.96
N MET A 199 -0.25 -2.30 -7.67
CA MET A 199 -0.99 -1.13 -7.17
C MET A 199 -0.14 0.15 -7.00
N ALA A 200 0.84 0.34 -7.88
CA ALA A 200 1.99 1.26 -7.84
C ALA A 200 1.80 2.66 -7.27
N ARG A 201 2.67 3.17 -6.38
CA ARG A 201 2.81 4.63 -6.16
C ARG A 201 4.17 5.26 -6.35
N PHE A 202 5.25 4.50 -6.27
CA PHE A 202 6.54 4.91 -6.78
C PHE A 202 6.81 4.20 -8.11
N ASN A 203 7.22 4.95 -9.14
CA ASN A 203 7.41 4.48 -10.50
C ASN A 203 8.70 5.08 -11.07
N ILE A 204 9.53 4.28 -11.77
CA ILE A 204 10.77 4.75 -12.38
C ILE A 204 10.71 4.57 -13.89
N ALA A 205 11.01 5.65 -14.64
CA ALA A 205 11.22 5.59 -16.08
C ALA A 205 12.51 6.34 -16.46
N GLY A 206 13.53 5.59 -16.88
CA GLY A 206 14.87 6.15 -17.10
C GLY A 206 15.45 6.70 -15.79
N ASP A 207 15.99 7.92 -15.85
CA ASP A 207 16.61 8.62 -14.72
C ASP A 207 15.62 9.45 -13.87
N TYR A 208 14.32 9.12 -13.92
CA TYR A 208 13.26 9.86 -13.23
C TYR A 208 12.43 8.95 -12.34
N LEU A 209 12.23 9.37 -11.08
CA LEU A 209 11.27 8.78 -10.14
C LEU A 209 10.00 9.65 -10.15
N TYR A 210 8.89 9.02 -10.47
CA TYR A 210 7.54 9.56 -10.34
C TYR A 210 6.91 8.99 -9.09
N THR A 211 6.25 9.82 -8.30
CA THR A 211 5.48 9.36 -7.14
C THR A 211 4.11 10.03 -7.11
N VAL A 212 3.04 9.27 -6.92
CA VAL A 212 1.69 9.85 -6.78
C VAL A 212 1.19 9.82 -5.34
N SER A 213 0.50 10.88 -4.96
CA SER A 213 -0.45 10.92 -3.82
C SER A 213 -1.87 10.98 -4.37
N PRO A 214 -2.93 10.91 -3.53
CA PRO A 214 -4.32 10.99 -4.00
C PRO A 214 -4.65 12.19 -4.89
N TYR A 215 -3.86 13.28 -4.86
CA TYR A 215 -4.09 14.49 -5.67
C TYR A 215 -2.85 15.06 -6.36
N THR A 216 -1.64 14.49 -6.16
CA THR A 216 -0.40 15.03 -6.73
C THR A 216 0.42 14.00 -7.48
N LEU A 217 1.05 14.41 -8.58
CA LEU A 217 2.17 13.72 -9.23
C LEU A 217 3.43 14.51 -8.92
N ASN A 218 4.41 13.84 -8.32
CA ASN A 218 5.70 14.43 -7.99
C ASN A 218 6.78 13.79 -8.86
N VAL A 219 7.72 14.61 -9.33
CA VAL A 219 8.78 14.20 -10.25
C VAL A 219 10.13 14.50 -9.60
N PHE A 220 11.01 13.50 -9.55
CA PHE A 220 12.35 13.60 -9.00
C PHE A 220 13.40 13.17 -10.04
N ASP A 221 14.48 13.93 -10.15
CA ASP A 221 15.70 13.51 -10.86
C ASP A 221 16.43 12.47 -10.01
N ILE A 222 16.66 11.28 -10.57
CA ILE A 222 17.42 10.18 -9.98
C ILE A 222 18.58 9.72 -10.88
N GLY A 223 19.02 10.57 -11.82
CA GLY A 223 20.23 10.37 -12.62
C GLY A 223 21.53 10.52 -11.82
N ASN A 224 21.44 11.08 -10.61
CA ASN A 224 22.54 11.16 -9.65
C ASN A 224 22.08 10.72 -8.25
N SER A 225 22.68 9.65 -7.72
CA SER A 225 22.30 9.01 -6.46
C SER A 225 22.74 9.73 -5.18
N ILE A 226 23.44 10.86 -5.30
CA ILE A 226 23.97 11.64 -4.15
C ILE A 226 23.64 13.15 -4.23
N ASN A 227 22.61 13.50 -4.99
CA ASN A 227 21.99 14.83 -5.06
C ASN A 227 20.59 14.64 -5.64
N LEU A 228 19.71 14.01 -4.86
CA LEU A 228 18.32 13.77 -5.22
C LEU A 228 17.58 15.10 -5.33
N GLN A 229 16.80 15.35 -6.38
CA GLN A 229 16.09 16.62 -6.53
C GLN A 229 14.63 16.43 -6.96
N LYS A 230 13.69 16.94 -6.13
CA LYS A 230 12.29 17.10 -6.53
C LYS A 230 12.21 18.21 -7.58
N LEU A 231 12.11 17.83 -8.85
CA LEU A 231 11.93 18.74 -9.97
C LEU A 231 10.54 19.39 -9.94
N ARG A 232 9.51 18.63 -9.52
CA ARG A 232 8.13 19.08 -9.64
C ARG A 232 7.15 18.46 -8.64
N SER A 233 6.04 19.18 -8.45
CA SER A 233 4.74 18.64 -8.02
C SER A 233 3.68 19.27 -8.91
N GLU A 234 2.77 18.45 -9.46
CA GLU A 234 1.60 18.90 -10.21
C GLU A 234 0.33 18.27 -9.64
N SER A 235 -0.77 19.02 -9.60
CA SER A 235 -2.07 18.47 -9.25
C SER A 235 -2.60 17.60 -10.39
N VAL A 236 -3.09 16.41 -10.04
CA VAL A 236 -3.58 15.40 -11.00
C VAL A 236 -5.06 15.09 -10.72
N GLY A 237 -5.53 13.91 -11.14
CA GLY A 237 -6.88 13.44 -10.93
C GLY A 237 -7.32 13.33 -9.47
N TRP A 238 -8.60 13.04 -9.27
CA TRP A 238 -9.16 12.84 -7.94
C TRP A 238 -8.91 11.40 -7.46
N GLN A 239 -8.27 11.27 -6.30
CA GLN A 239 -7.93 9.98 -5.67
C GLN A 239 -7.12 9.06 -6.59
N ILE A 240 -5.97 9.54 -7.05
CA ILE A 240 -4.98 8.67 -7.70
C ILE A 240 -4.48 7.62 -6.70
N GLU A 241 -4.73 6.36 -7.02
CA GLU A 241 -4.30 5.23 -6.22
C GLU A 241 -3.08 4.53 -6.81
N THR A 242 -2.94 4.49 -8.14
CA THR A 242 -1.88 3.72 -8.81
C THR A 242 -1.14 4.50 -9.92
N ILE A 243 0.08 4.10 -10.30
CA ILE A 243 0.91 4.66 -11.40
C ILE A 243 1.76 3.58 -12.09
N PHE A 244 1.30 3.08 -13.23
CA PHE A 244 2.06 2.17 -14.08
C PHE A 244 2.77 2.95 -15.21
N ASN A 245 3.92 2.46 -15.70
CA ASN A 245 4.61 3.07 -16.85
C ASN A 245 4.82 2.08 -18.00
N LYS A 246 4.50 2.50 -19.22
CA LYS A 246 4.67 1.70 -20.44
C LYS A 246 4.93 2.61 -21.63
N GLU A 247 5.97 2.30 -22.40
CA GLU A 247 6.19 2.84 -23.76
C GLU A 247 6.14 4.39 -23.88
N GLY A 248 6.66 5.10 -22.87
CA GLY A 248 6.70 6.57 -22.85
C GLY A 248 5.48 7.25 -22.23
N PHE A 249 4.61 6.49 -21.57
CA PHE A 249 3.42 7.00 -20.86
C PHE A 249 3.36 6.52 -19.41
N LEU A 250 2.74 7.35 -18.56
CA LEU A 250 2.27 7.00 -17.22
C LEU A 250 0.75 6.78 -17.27
N TYR A 251 0.28 5.74 -16.59
CA TYR A 251 -1.12 5.37 -16.45
C TYR A 251 -1.47 5.42 -14.97
N LEU A 252 -2.23 6.44 -14.58
CA LEU A 252 -2.60 6.68 -13.19
C LEU A 252 -3.99 6.09 -12.92
N GLY A 253 -4.06 4.94 -12.24
CA GLY A 253 -5.34 4.40 -11.76
C GLY A 253 -5.85 5.22 -10.57
N SER A 254 -7.16 5.40 -10.48
CA SER A 254 -7.79 6.26 -9.48
C SER A 254 -9.16 5.74 -9.09
N ALA A 255 -9.70 6.27 -7.98
CA ALA A 255 -11.02 5.93 -7.48
C ALA A 255 -12.18 6.09 -8.49
N VAL A 256 -11.98 6.77 -9.64
CA VAL A 256 -13.03 7.12 -10.62
C VAL A 256 -12.62 6.93 -12.08
N GLY A 257 -11.42 6.43 -12.36
CA GLY A 257 -10.88 6.45 -13.72
C GLY A 257 -9.40 6.12 -13.85
N MET A 258 -8.95 5.99 -15.09
CA MET A 258 -7.53 5.90 -15.45
C MET A 258 -7.12 7.18 -16.19
N TYR A 259 -6.13 7.91 -15.68
CA TYR A 259 -5.55 9.09 -16.34
C TYR A 259 -4.27 8.71 -17.10
N ILE A 260 -4.09 9.22 -18.31
CA ILE A 260 -2.91 8.95 -19.14
C ILE A 260 -2.08 10.23 -19.28
N TYR A 261 -0.77 10.14 -19.00
CA TYR A 261 0.21 11.21 -19.18
C TYR A 261 1.33 10.75 -20.11
N SER A 262 1.79 11.60 -21.02
CA SER A 262 3.04 11.41 -21.78
C SER A 262 4.24 11.80 -20.93
N ILE A 263 5.34 11.06 -21.05
CA ILE A 263 6.66 11.41 -20.51
C ILE A 263 7.71 11.51 -21.63
N GLU A 264 7.31 12.06 -22.78
CA GLU A 264 8.22 12.47 -23.88
C GLU A 264 9.24 13.52 -23.41
N ASP A 265 8.83 14.42 -22.52
CA ASP A 265 9.73 15.10 -21.57
C ASP A 265 9.52 14.48 -20.17
N PRO A 266 10.42 13.61 -19.70
CA PRO A 266 10.36 13.02 -18.36
C PRO A 266 10.32 14.04 -17.21
N SER A 267 10.84 15.25 -17.42
CA SER A 267 10.81 16.33 -16.43
C SER A 267 9.48 17.11 -16.41
N THR A 268 8.63 16.91 -17.43
CA THR A 268 7.33 17.58 -17.67
C THR A 268 6.27 16.56 -18.13
N PRO A 269 5.72 15.71 -17.25
CA PRO A 269 4.62 14.82 -17.61
C PRO A 269 3.42 15.61 -18.18
N LEU A 270 2.98 15.27 -19.39
CA LEU A 270 1.91 15.99 -20.08
C LEU A 270 0.62 15.18 -20.06
N PHE A 271 -0.45 15.71 -19.46
CA PHE A 271 -1.77 15.08 -19.47
C PHE A 271 -2.30 14.86 -20.90
N MET A 272 -2.66 13.62 -21.23
CA MET A 272 -3.17 13.22 -22.56
C MET A 272 -4.69 13.03 -22.56
N SER A 273 -5.20 12.19 -21.65
CA SER A 273 -6.63 11.86 -21.55
C SER A 273 -6.97 11.19 -20.22
N HIS A 274 -8.26 10.91 -20.00
CA HIS A 274 -8.71 10.02 -18.95
C HIS A 274 -9.84 9.13 -19.46
N VAL A 275 -9.90 7.88 -18.97
CA VAL A 275 -11.12 7.06 -18.98
C VAL A 275 -11.81 7.28 -17.65
N GLN A 276 -13.09 7.65 -17.66
CA GLN A 276 -13.93 7.54 -16.48
C GLN A 276 -14.60 6.17 -16.47
N HIS A 277 -14.40 5.38 -15.41
CA HIS A 277 -15.10 4.11 -15.19
C HIS A 277 -16.12 4.21 -14.05
N VAL A 278 -16.71 3.08 -13.64
CA VAL A 278 -17.43 3.00 -12.36
C VAL A 278 -16.43 3.29 -11.23
N MET A 279 -16.85 4.02 -10.20
CA MET A 279 -16.01 4.29 -9.03
C MET A 279 -15.46 2.97 -8.45
N GLY A 280 -14.20 2.94 -8.00
CA GLY A 280 -13.51 1.73 -7.53
C GLY A 280 -12.04 2.00 -7.16
N CYS A 281 -11.51 1.31 -6.15
CA CYS A 281 -10.13 1.48 -5.66
C CYS A 281 -9.15 0.55 -6.43
N ASP A 282 -8.62 1.03 -7.57
CA ASP A 282 -8.33 0.16 -8.72
C ASP A 282 -6.87 0.21 -9.27
N PRO A 283 -6.17 -0.94 -9.36
CA PRO A 283 -4.88 -1.04 -10.04
C PRO A 283 -4.98 -1.31 -11.54
N VAL A 284 -3.91 -0.88 -12.24
CA VAL A 284 -3.82 -0.86 -13.71
C VAL A 284 -2.53 -1.53 -14.17
N VAL A 285 -2.61 -2.42 -15.16
CA VAL A 285 -1.43 -2.87 -15.93
C VAL A 285 -1.69 -2.73 -17.43
N VAL A 286 -0.64 -2.45 -18.20
CA VAL A 286 -0.74 -2.19 -19.64
C VAL A 286 0.21 -3.08 -20.44
N ASP A 287 -0.33 -3.73 -21.48
CA ASP A 287 0.47 -4.44 -22.47
C ASP A 287 0.15 -4.00 -23.90
N GLY A 288 1.16 -3.40 -24.55
CA GLY A 288 1.03 -2.70 -25.82
C GLY A 288 -0.11 -1.67 -25.80
N ASP A 289 -1.10 -1.91 -26.67
CA ASP A 289 -2.26 -1.05 -26.85
C ASP A 289 -3.43 -1.34 -25.87
N ILE A 290 -3.29 -2.25 -24.91
CA ILE A 290 -4.38 -2.65 -24.00
C ILE A 290 -4.04 -2.38 -22.54
N ALA A 291 -4.93 -1.68 -21.84
CA ALA A 291 -4.95 -1.57 -20.38
C ALA A 291 -5.96 -2.54 -19.77
N TYR A 292 -5.59 -3.10 -18.62
CA TYR A 292 -6.40 -3.98 -17.79
C TYR A 292 -6.57 -3.29 -16.42
N VAL A 293 -7.82 -3.14 -15.96
CA VAL A 293 -8.15 -2.39 -14.73
C VAL A 293 -9.07 -3.23 -13.85
N THR A 294 -8.65 -3.60 -12.65
CA THR A 294 -9.48 -4.37 -11.70
C THR A 294 -10.28 -3.43 -10.80
N ILE A 295 -11.60 -3.51 -10.90
CA ILE A 295 -12.54 -2.69 -10.15
C ILE A 295 -13.02 -3.41 -8.89
N ARG A 296 -12.67 -2.91 -7.70
CA ARG A 296 -13.06 -3.51 -6.41
C ARG A 296 -14.17 -2.73 -5.71
N GLY A 297 -15.23 -3.41 -5.30
CA GLY A 297 -16.35 -2.91 -4.50
C GLY A 297 -16.33 -3.39 -3.04
N GLY A 298 -17.33 -2.96 -2.27
CA GLY A 298 -17.47 -3.29 -0.84
C GLY A 298 -16.44 -2.60 0.07
N ASN A 299 -15.88 -1.47 -0.38
CA ASN A 299 -14.75 -0.78 0.25
C ASN A 299 -15.00 0.73 0.39
N GLU A 300 -13.97 1.49 0.78
CA GLU A 300 -14.05 2.94 1.03
C GLU A 300 -14.39 3.78 -0.21
N CYS A 301 -14.20 3.24 -1.43
CA CYS A 301 -14.70 3.84 -2.67
C CYS A 301 -16.23 3.72 -2.85
N GLY A 302 -16.98 3.27 -1.82
CA GLY A 302 -18.43 3.49 -1.68
C GLY A 302 -19.34 2.73 -2.66
N GLN A 303 -18.77 1.77 -3.39
CA GLN A 303 -19.37 1.13 -4.56
C GLN A 303 -19.46 -0.40 -4.36
N ASN A 304 -20.26 -1.13 -5.16
CA ASN A 304 -20.57 -2.56 -4.92
C ASN A 304 -20.32 -3.51 -6.11
N ASN A 305 -19.76 -3.03 -7.22
CA ASN A 305 -19.41 -3.85 -8.38
C ASN A 305 -17.98 -4.39 -8.23
N ASN A 306 -17.81 -5.69 -8.46
CA ASN A 306 -16.50 -6.30 -8.65
C ASN A 306 -16.34 -6.67 -10.13
N GLN A 307 -15.38 -6.05 -10.82
CA GLN A 307 -15.19 -6.27 -12.26
C GLN A 307 -13.73 -6.13 -12.73
N LEU A 308 -13.46 -6.54 -13.96
CA LEU A 308 -12.21 -6.27 -14.68
C LEU A 308 -12.59 -5.61 -16.00
N GLU A 309 -12.07 -4.42 -16.24
CA GLU A 309 -12.24 -3.67 -17.48
C GLU A 309 -11.07 -3.90 -18.43
N ILE A 310 -11.38 -4.07 -19.71
CA ILE A 310 -10.43 -4.22 -20.81
C ILE A 310 -10.55 -3.00 -21.69
N ILE A 311 -9.49 -2.20 -21.80
CA ILE A 311 -9.52 -0.87 -22.42
C ILE A 311 -8.50 -0.80 -23.55
N ASP A 312 -8.94 -0.44 -24.75
CA ASP A 312 -8.07 -0.02 -25.85
C ASP A 312 -7.48 1.36 -25.50
N VAL A 313 -6.17 1.42 -25.32
CA VAL A 313 -5.41 2.65 -25.09
C VAL A 313 -4.54 3.03 -26.29
N LYS A 314 -4.75 2.44 -27.47
CA LYS A 314 -3.97 2.70 -28.69
C LYS A 314 -3.89 4.20 -29.00
N ASP A 315 -5.04 4.83 -29.17
CA ASP A 315 -5.16 6.28 -29.14
C ASP A 315 -5.14 6.76 -27.69
N LYS A 316 -3.96 7.22 -27.26
CA LYS A 316 -3.68 7.73 -25.91
C LYS A 316 -4.52 8.98 -25.58
N ALA A 317 -5.14 9.64 -26.57
CA ALA A 317 -6.05 10.76 -26.39
C ALA A 317 -7.54 10.33 -26.32
N ASN A 318 -7.91 9.19 -26.89
CA ASN A 318 -9.29 8.70 -26.96
C ASN A 318 -9.43 7.20 -26.58
N PRO A 319 -8.96 6.76 -25.39
CA PRO A 319 -9.07 5.37 -24.95
C PRO A 319 -10.53 4.86 -24.88
N GLN A 320 -10.75 3.59 -25.19
CA GLN A 320 -12.08 2.98 -25.35
C GLN A 320 -12.26 1.72 -24.49
N LEU A 321 -13.32 1.66 -23.69
CA LEU A 321 -13.72 0.44 -22.98
C LEU A 321 -14.22 -0.62 -23.98
N LEU A 322 -13.51 -1.75 -24.09
CA LEU A 322 -13.85 -2.86 -24.98
C LEU A 322 -14.79 -3.87 -24.32
N LYS A 323 -14.57 -4.16 -23.03
CA LYS A 323 -15.19 -5.30 -22.34
C LYS A 323 -15.15 -5.13 -20.82
N ILE A 324 -16.17 -5.66 -20.15
CA ILE A 324 -16.22 -5.81 -18.69
C ILE A 324 -16.39 -7.31 -18.39
N TYR A 325 -15.55 -7.84 -17.50
CA TYR A 325 -15.73 -9.15 -16.87
C TYR A 325 -16.19 -8.94 -15.43
N GLN A 326 -17.09 -9.79 -14.91
CA GLN A 326 -17.41 -9.79 -13.48
C GLN A 326 -16.33 -10.53 -12.70
N MET A 327 -16.03 -10.04 -11.49
CA MET A 327 -15.05 -10.60 -10.56
C MET A 327 -15.70 -10.83 -9.20
N ASP A 328 -15.06 -11.59 -8.32
CA ASP A 328 -15.61 -11.94 -7.00
C ASP A 328 -15.15 -10.96 -5.92
N SER A 329 -13.87 -10.60 -5.87
CA SER A 329 -13.31 -9.54 -5.00
C SER A 329 -11.88 -9.15 -5.43
N PRO A 330 -11.69 -8.47 -6.57
CA PRO A 330 -10.36 -8.31 -7.17
C PRO A 330 -9.46 -7.36 -6.36
N TYR A 331 -8.17 -7.69 -6.26
CA TYR A 331 -7.12 -6.86 -5.68
C TYR A 331 -6.08 -6.57 -6.77
N GLY A 332 -4.80 -6.94 -6.56
CA GLY A 332 -3.74 -6.76 -7.54
C GLY A 332 -3.95 -7.59 -8.81
N LEU A 333 -3.22 -7.23 -9.86
CA LEU A 333 -3.20 -7.94 -11.14
C LEU A 333 -1.79 -7.90 -11.73
N GLY A 334 -1.48 -8.74 -12.70
CA GLY A 334 -0.16 -8.70 -13.35
C GLY A 334 -0.21 -9.35 -14.71
N ILE A 335 0.49 -8.78 -15.69
CA ILE A 335 0.52 -9.32 -17.05
C ILE A 335 1.95 -9.60 -17.49
N HIS A 336 2.16 -10.77 -18.11
CA HIS A 336 3.42 -11.13 -18.74
C HIS A 336 3.19 -12.08 -19.90
N LYS A 337 3.44 -11.61 -21.13
CA LYS A 337 3.07 -12.29 -22.38
C LYS A 337 1.55 -12.56 -22.35
N ASP A 338 1.09 -13.64 -22.96
CA ASP A 338 -0.34 -13.97 -23.07
C ASP A 338 -1.02 -14.42 -21.75
N LYS A 339 -0.49 -14.06 -20.57
CA LYS A 339 -1.04 -14.42 -19.25
C LYS A 339 -1.28 -13.18 -18.37
N LEU A 340 -2.54 -12.93 -18.06
CA LEU A 340 -3.01 -11.99 -17.05
C LEU A 340 -3.37 -12.75 -15.76
N PHE A 341 -2.65 -12.45 -14.69
CA PHE A 341 -2.91 -12.90 -13.33
C PHE A 341 -3.82 -11.88 -12.63
N VAL A 342 -4.85 -12.36 -11.93
CA VAL A 342 -5.80 -11.52 -11.17
C VAL A 342 -5.93 -12.09 -9.75
N CYS A 343 -5.49 -11.33 -8.76
CA CYS A 343 -5.71 -11.63 -7.36
C CYS A 343 -7.16 -11.29 -6.98
N GLU A 344 -7.85 -12.16 -6.25
CA GLU A 344 -9.22 -11.90 -5.77
C GLU A 344 -9.38 -12.11 -4.25
N GLY A 345 -8.31 -11.88 -3.49
CA GLY A 345 -8.33 -11.99 -2.04
C GLY A 345 -8.76 -13.41 -1.63
N PRO A 346 -9.76 -13.54 -0.74
CA PRO A 346 -10.32 -14.84 -0.35
C PRO A 346 -10.88 -15.72 -1.48
N SER A 347 -11.14 -15.16 -2.67
CA SER A 347 -11.67 -15.92 -3.82
C SER A 347 -10.59 -16.53 -4.71
N GLY A 348 -9.30 -16.35 -4.38
CA GLY A 348 -8.20 -17.04 -5.05
C GLY A 348 -7.32 -16.17 -5.94
N LEU A 349 -6.53 -16.86 -6.77
CA LEU A 349 -5.80 -16.30 -7.91
C LEU A 349 -6.39 -16.87 -9.21
N LYS A 350 -6.97 -16.02 -10.06
CA LYS A 350 -7.40 -16.40 -11.42
C LYS A 350 -6.30 -16.05 -12.44
N VAL A 351 -6.19 -16.86 -13.50
CA VAL A 351 -5.25 -16.62 -14.60
C VAL A 351 -5.98 -16.71 -15.94
N TYR A 352 -5.89 -15.64 -16.72
CA TYR A 352 -6.54 -15.48 -18.01
C TYR A 352 -5.52 -15.46 -19.15
N ASN A 353 -5.88 -16.08 -20.27
CA ASN A 353 -5.16 -15.94 -21.53
C ASN A 353 -5.63 -14.69 -22.28
N THR A 354 -4.70 -13.81 -22.65
CA THR A 354 -4.92 -12.52 -23.32
C THR A 354 -4.69 -12.54 -24.84
N ALA A 355 -4.28 -13.67 -25.43
CA ALA A 355 -3.94 -13.75 -26.87
C ALA A 355 -5.10 -13.46 -27.84
N ASN A 356 -6.35 -13.44 -27.35
CA ASN A 356 -7.55 -13.09 -28.11
C ASN A 356 -8.32 -11.90 -27.50
N THR A 357 -7.63 -11.05 -26.74
CA THR A 357 -8.17 -9.81 -26.15
C THR A 357 -8.99 -9.01 -27.18
N PRO A 358 -10.20 -8.54 -26.84
CA PRO A 358 -10.78 -8.48 -25.48
C PRO A 358 -11.48 -9.76 -24.98
N GLU A 359 -11.51 -10.86 -25.75
CA GLU A 359 -12.14 -12.12 -25.35
C GLU A 359 -11.17 -13.00 -24.54
N LEU A 360 -11.01 -12.66 -23.26
CA LEU A 360 -10.20 -13.42 -22.30
C LEU A 360 -10.75 -14.82 -22.05
N VAL A 361 -9.83 -15.78 -21.88
CA VAL A 361 -10.15 -17.18 -21.52
C VAL A 361 -9.48 -17.53 -20.18
N LEU A 362 -10.26 -17.85 -19.16
CA LEU A 362 -9.73 -18.36 -17.88
C LEU A 362 -9.01 -19.71 -18.13
N THR A 363 -7.73 -19.80 -17.76
CA THR A 363 -6.93 -21.04 -17.90
C THR A 363 -6.71 -21.75 -16.57
N ASP A 364 -6.52 -20.99 -15.48
CA ASP A 364 -6.20 -21.51 -14.16
C ASP A 364 -6.97 -20.71 -13.09
N HIS A 365 -7.37 -21.36 -11.99
CA HIS A 365 -7.95 -20.69 -10.80
C HIS A 365 -7.50 -21.45 -9.55
N PHE A 366 -6.85 -20.75 -8.63
CA PHE A 366 -6.36 -21.28 -7.36
C PHE A 366 -7.23 -20.77 -6.22
N GLU A 367 -8.28 -21.51 -5.86
CA GLU A 367 -9.24 -21.13 -4.80
C GLU A 367 -8.62 -21.18 -3.39
N ASP A 368 -7.76 -22.17 -3.10
CA ASP A 368 -7.16 -22.40 -1.76
C ASP A 368 -6.06 -21.38 -1.34
N VAL A 369 -6.01 -20.19 -1.94
CA VAL A 369 -5.03 -19.15 -1.58
C VAL A 369 -5.64 -17.75 -1.55
N ASN A 370 -5.46 -17.06 -0.42
CA ASN A 370 -5.75 -15.64 -0.36
C ASN A 370 -4.68 -14.86 -1.14
N ALA A 371 -5.08 -14.20 -2.22
CA ALA A 371 -4.18 -13.47 -3.11
C ALA A 371 -4.44 -11.96 -3.04
N TYR A 372 -3.43 -11.18 -2.66
CA TYR A 372 -3.53 -9.73 -2.53
C TYR A 372 -2.82 -8.99 -3.67
N ASP A 373 -1.59 -9.38 -3.98
CA ASP A 373 -0.75 -8.71 -4.98
C ASP A 373 0.25 -9.69 -5.62
N VAL A 374 0.67 -9.40 -6.86
CA VAL A 374 1.48 -10.28 -7.72
C VAL A 374 2.55 -9.56 -8.51
N ILE A 375 3.65 -10.27 -8.76
CA ILE A 375 4.73 -9.86 -9.65
C ILE A 375 5.04 -11.04 -10.59
N PRO A 376 4.63 -10.99 -11.87
CA PRO A 376 5.05 -11.96 -12.87
C PRO A 376 6.46 -11.61 -13.40
N GLY A 377 7.45 -12.45 -13.11
CA GLY A 377 8.78 -12.35 -13.71
C GLY A 377 8.85 -13.02 -15.09
N GLU A 378 10.04 -13.42 -15.56
CA GLU A 378 10.15 -14.09 -16.86
C GLU A 378 9.42 -15.44 -16.94
N SER A 379 9.34 -16.15 -15.81
CA SER A 379 8.83 -17.53 -15.76
C SER A 379 8.32 -18.00 -14.39
N VAL A 380 8.29 -17.10 -13.40
CA VAL A 380 7.83 -17.37 -12.03
C VAL A 380 7.02 -16.17 -11.54
N LEU A 381 5.85 -16.47 -10.96
CA LEU A 381 4.99 -15.52 -10.27
C LEU A 381 5.43 -15.43 -8.81
N ILE A 382 5.71 -14.24 -8.31
CA ILE A 382 5.68 -13.95 -6.88
C ILE A 382 4.26 -13.51 -6.54
N MET A 383 3.68 -14.04 -5.47
CA MET A 383 2.35 -13.69 -4.98
C MET A 383 2.39 -13.50 -3.46
N ILE A 384 1.70 -12.50 -2.93
CA ILE A 384 1.48 -12.37 -1.48
C ILE A 384 0.01 -12.42 -1.08
N GLY A 385 -0.21 -12.80 0.18
CA GLY A 385 -1.47 -12.71 0.90
C GLY A 385 -1.39 -13.49 2.21
N GLU A 386 -2.08 -13.03 3.26
CA GLU A 386 -2.07 -13.63 4.62
C GLU A 386 -0.68 -13.71 5.27
N ASN A 387 0.15 -12.67 5.10
CA ASN A 387 1.57 -12.66 5.54
C ASN A 387 2.38 -13.87 5.02
N LYS A 388 2.03 -14.39 3.84
CA LYS A 388 2.76 -15.46 3.13
C LYS A 388 3.19 -14.98 1.76
N LEU A 389 4.43 -15.33 1.40
CA LEU A 389 4.93 -15.24 0.03
C LEU A 389 4.84 -16.62 -0.63
N ARG A 390 4.15 -16.71 -1.77
CA ARG A 390 4.01 -17.91 -2.59
C ARG A 390 4.71 -17.69 -3.94
N GLN A 391 5.33 -18.73 -4.49
CA GLN A 391 6.02 -18.67 -5.78
C GLN A 391 5.50 -19.75 -6.72
N TYR A 392 5.11 -19.39 -7.95
CA TYR A 392 4.54 -20.34 -8.92
C TYR A 392 5.33 -20.34 -10.23
N SER A 393 5.68 -21.52 -10.75
CA SER A 393 6.28 -21.69 -12.07
C SER A 393 5.19 -21.72 -13.15
N TYR A 394 5.35 -20.89 -14.19
CA TYR A 394 4.55 -20.93 -15.42
C TYR A 394 5.42 -21.16 -16.67
N LYS A 395 6.50 -21.92 -16.52
CA LYS A 395 7.36 -22.40 -17.63
C LYS A 395 6.63 -23.38 -18.57
N SER A 396 5.58 -24.00 -18.06
CA SER A 396 4.67 -24.94 -18.71
C SER A 396 3.29 -24.30 -18.92
N ALA A 397 2.42 -24.97 -19.68
CA ALA A 397 1.01 -24.58 -19.75
C ALA A 397 0.33 -24.66 -18.37
N GLU A 398 0.61 -25.73 -17.64
CA GLU A 398 0.26 -25.93 -16.22
C GLU A 398 1.10 -25.02 -15.32
N ILE A 399 0.44 -24.32 -14.39
CA ILE A 399 1.05 -23.44 -13.39
C ILE A 399 1.21 -24.20 -12.07
N THR A 400 2.41 -24.23 -11.50
CA THR A 400 2.76 -25.10 -10.36
C THR A 400 3.41 -24.35 -9.20
N LEU A 401 2.97 -24.60 -7.96
CA LEU A 401 3.57 -24.01 -6.75
C LEU A 401 4.99 -24.55 -6.52
N ILE A 402 5.95 -23.63 -6.37
CA ILE A 402 7.37 -23.91 -6.08
C ILE A 402 7.62 -23.87 -4.57
N SER A 403 7.13 -22.82 -3.90
CA SER A 403 7.41 -22.56 -2.48
C SER A 403 6.31 -21.71 -1.83
N THR A 404 6.07 -21.94 -0.54
CA THR A 404 5.37 -21.00 0.35
C THR A 404 6.31 -20.64 1.50
N PHE A 405 6.34 -19.36 1.89
CA PHE A 405 7.22 -18.83 2.92
C PHE A 405 6.46 -17.85 3.83
N GLU A 406 6.64 -17.99 5.14
CA GLU A 406 5.98 -17.18 6.17
C GLU A 406 6.80 -15.92 6.48
N LEU A 407 6.14 -14.74 6.47
CA LEU A 407 6.81 -13.44 6.45
C LEU A 407 7.28 -12.92 7.82
#